data_AF-A0A7K1T063-F1
#
_entry.id   AF-A0A7K1T063-F1
#
_cell.length_a   1.000
_cell.length_b   1.000
_cell.length_c   1.000
_cell.angle_alpha   90.00
_cell.angle_beta   90.00
_cell.angle_gamma   90.00
#
_symmetry.space_group_name_H-M   'P 1'
#
loop_
_entity.id
_entity.type
_entity.pdbx_description
1 polymer ?
#
loop_
_entity_poly.entity_id
_entity_poly.type
_entity_poly.pdbx_seq_one_letter_code
_entity_poly.pdbx_strand_id
1 'polypeptide(L)'
;MSRNKGGAPKKETKKSERVVVRLTEKEKEKLILLEKETGIKRSNLFVLRVIENREFLITKDVIQELSNAGAEMGRVGNNINQLARHANTVFKAGPVPQQVIQDFEQLLEKHLQIESNIYAIFKSMYRVMKK
;
A
#
# COMPACT_ATOMS: atom_id res chain seq x y z
N MET A 1 10.37 -23.78 36.48
CA MET A 1 10.36 -23.53 35.02
C MET A 1 9.88 -22.10 34.78
N SER A 2 10.80 -21.15 34.66
CA SER A 2 10.50 -19.72 34.46
C SER A 2 10.06 -19.47 33.02
N ARG A 3 8.86 -18.89 32.84
CA ARG A 3 8.33 -18.51 31.52
C ARG A 3 9.13 -17.33 30.96
N ASN A 4 9.80 -17.54 29.83
CA ASN A 4 10.55 -16.52 29.12
C ASN A 4 9.60 -15.39 28.68
N LYS A 5 9.63 -14.24 29.36
CA LYS A 5 8.90 -13.04 28.94
C LYS A 5 9.62 -12.48 27.73
N GLY A 6 9.12 -12.78 26.53
CA GLY A 6 9.68 -12.32 25.27
C GLY A 6 10.00 -10.83 25.30
N GLY A 7 11.27 -10.51 25.50
CA GLY A 7 11.77 -9.15 25.43
C GLY A 7 11.82 -8.68 23.98
N ALA A 8 11.71 -7.38 23.77
CA ALA A 8 11.92 -6.78 22.46
C ALA A 8 13.28 -7.25 21.88
N PRO A 9 13.35 -7.56 20.57
CA PRO A 9 14.60 -7.97 19.95
C PRO A 9 15.66 -6.91 20.21
N LYS A 10 16.88 -7.33 20.58
CA LYS A 10 18.03 -6.44 20.73
C LYS A 10 18.17 -5.66 19.41
N LYS A 11 18.02 -4.33 19.46
CA LYS A 11 18.32 -3.47 18.31
C LYS A 11 19.74 -3.75 17.89
N GLU A 12 19.91 -4.19 16.64
CA GLU A 12 21.21 -4.24 16.00
C GLU A 12 21.91 -2.88 16.15
N THR A 13 23.22 -2.98 16.34
CA THR A 13 24.20 -1.97 16.73
C THR A 13 23.91 -0.55 16.22
N LYS A 14 24.04 0.45 17.11
CA LYS A 14 23.96 1.88 16.71
C LYS A 14 24.96 2.17 15.58
N LYS A 15 24.53 2.93 14.57
CA LYS A 15 25.41 3.42 13.48
C LYS A 15 26.54 4.27 14.09
N SER A 16 27.75 3.72 14.18
CA SER A 16 28.95 4.38 14.75
C SER A 16 29.83 5.05 13.71
N GLU A 17 29.88 4.49 12.50
CA GLU A 17 30.80 4.90 11.46
C GLU A 17 30.26 6.03 10.57
N ARG A 18 31.16 6.91 10.11
CA ARG A 18 30.84 8.01 9.19
C ARG A 18 31.55 7.81 7.86
N VAL A 19 30.78 7.90 6.78
CA VAL A 19 31.29 7.97 5.41
C VAL A 19 31.09 9.39 4.87
N VAL A 20 32.13 9.94 4.24
CA VAL A 20 32.09 11.28 3.62
C VAL A 20 32.25 11.11 2.11
N VAL A 21 31.34 11.68 1.34
CA VAL A 21 31.35 11.65 -0.13
C VAL A 21 31.46 13.08 -0.65
N ARG A 22 32.33 13.30 -1.63
CA ARG A 22 32.43 14.58 -2.34
C ARG A 22 31.43 14.58 -3.49
N LEU A 23 30.66 15.66 -3.59
CA LEU A 23 29.64 15.85 -4.61
C LEU A 23 29.91 17.19 -5.31
N THR A 24 29.60 17.25 -6.59
CA THR A 24 29.39 18.51 -7.31
C THR A 24 28.09 19.17 -6.83
N GLU A 25 27.92 20.48 -7.07
CA GLU A 25 26.68 21.18 -6.69
C GLU A 25 25.44 20.56 -7.37
N LYS A 26 25.54 20.15 -8.64
CA LYS A 26 24.44 19.49 -9.36
C LYS A 26 24.04 18.16 -8.72
N GLU A 27 25.00 17.37 -8.25
CA GLU A 27 24.72 16.09 -7.58
C GLU A 27 24.09 16.30 -6.21
N LYS A 28 24.54 17.32 -5.48
CA LYS A 28 23.96 17.73 -4.20
C LYS A 28 22.52 18.21 -4.35
N GLU A 29 22.22 19.00 -5.38
CA GLU A 29 20.84 19.41 -5.71
C GLU A 29 19.93 18.22 -5.98
N LYS A 30 20.38 17.26 -6.81
CA LYS A 30 19.63 16.02 -7.06
C LYS A 30 19.38 15.22 -5.77
N LEU A 31 20.37 15.15 -4.88
CA LEU A 31 20.23 14.46 -3.60
C LEU A 31 19.20 15.15 -2.69
N ILE A 32 19.15 16.48 -2.68
CA ILE A 32 18.14 17.26 -1.94
C ILE A 32 16.75 17.04 -2.52
N LEU A 33 16.63 16.99 -3.84
CA LEU A 33 15.36 16.74 -4.52
C LEU A 33 14.82 15.34 -4.17
N LEU A 34 15.66 14.32 -4.27
CA LEU A 34 15.31 12.94 -3.90
C LEU A 34 14.85 12.82 -2.45
N GLU A 35 15.50 13.53 -1.53
CA GLU A 35 15.08 13.57 -0.12
C GLU A 35 13.69 14.20 0.04
N LYS A 36 13.37 15.25 -0.71
CA LYS A 36 12.04 15.90 -0.67
C LYS A 36 10.95 14.98 -1.21
N GLU A 37 11.19 14.38 -2.38
CA GLU A 37 10.26 13.50 -3.10
C GLU A 37 9.97 12.21 -2.33
N THR A 38 10.99 11.58 -1.74
CA THR A 38 10.84 10.31 -1.02
C THR A 38 10.55 10.50 0.47
N GLY A 39 10.95 11.64 1.06
CA GLY A 39 10.92 11.85 2.51
C GLY A 39 11.98 11.07 3.29
N ILE A 40 12.91 10.41 2.59
CA ILE A 40 13.96 9.60 3.22
C ILE A 40 15.21 10.46 3.39
N LYS A 41 15.82 10.41 4.59
CA LYS A 41 17.08 11.10 4.87
C LYS A 41 18.20 10.61 3.95
N ARG A 42 19.09 11.51 3.53
CA ARG A 42 20.23 11.24 2.62
C ARG A 42 21.08 10.04 3.02
N SER A 43 21.38 9.90 4.31
CA SER A 43 22.18 8.77 4.81
C SER A 43 21.46 7.43 4.64
N ASN A 44 20.14 7.40 4.79
CA ASN A 44 19.35 6.21 4.51
C ASN A 44 19.17 6.01 3.00
N LEU A 45 19.01 7.05 2.19
CA LEU A 45 19.01 6.93 0.73
C LEU A 45 20.28 6.25 0.21
N PHE A 46 21.44 6.65 0.74
CA PHE A 46 22.71 6.01 0.42
C PHE A 46 22.72 4.53 0.80
N VAL A 47 22.30 4.18 2.03
CA VAL A 47 22.25 2.77 2.46
C VAL A 47 21.29 1.97 1.58
N LEU A 48 20.08 2.46 1.33
CA LEU A 48 19.06 1.77 0.54
C LEU A 48 19.52 1.56 -0.91
N ARG A 49 20.13 2.57 -1.54
CA ARG A 49 20.51 2.52 -2.96
C ARG A 49 21.86 1.87 -3.21
N VAL A 50 22.85 2.16 -2.38
CA VAL A 50 24.25 1.77 -2.62
C VAL A 50 24.59 0.48 -1.88
N ILE A 51 24.08 0.28 -0.67
CA ILE A 51 24.42 -0.89 0.16
C ILE A 51 23.39 -2.01 -0.02
N GLU A 52 22.10 -1.69 0.07
CA GLU A 52 21.01 -2.66 -0.13
C GLU A 52 20.66 -2.86 -1.61
N ASN A 53 21.25 -2.07 -2.52
CA ASN A 53 21.02 -2.14 -3.97
C ASN A 53 19.53 -2.10 -4.37
N ARG A 54 18.70 -1.33 -3.65
CA ARG A 54 17.29 -1.18 -4.04
C ARG A 54 17.16 -0.47 -5.38
N GLU A 55 16.50 -1.13 -6.32
CA GLU A 55 16.34 -0.64 -7.69
C GLU A 55 15.44 0.60 -7.79
N PHE A 56 14.56 0.82 -6.82
CA PHE A 56 13.64 1.94 -6.82
C PHE A 56 13.37 2.50 -5.43
N LEU A 57 12.93 3.76 -5.41
CA LEU A 57 12.50 4.48 -4.22
C LEU A 57 11.07 4.93 -4.46
N ILE A 58 10.22 4.76 -3.46
CA ILE A 58 8.82 5.17 -3.55
C ILE A 58 8.74 6.62 -3.10
N THR A 59 8.14 7.45 -3.95
CA THR A 59 7.89 8.85 -3.63
C THR A 59 6.64 8.99 -2.77
N LYS A 60 6.52 10.11 -2.08
CA LYS A 60 5.35 10.41 -1.25
C LYS A 60 4.05 10.42 -2.05
N ASP A 61 4.10 10.92 -3.28
CA ASP A 61 2.91 11.05 -4.13
C ASP A 61 2.33 9.67 -4.45
N VAL A 62 3.19 8.70 -4.77
CA VAL A 62 2.76 7.31 -5.00
C VAL A 62 2.12 6.73 -3.74
N ILE A 63 2.69 6.95 -2.55
CA ILE A 63 2.10 6.49 -1.28
C ILE A 63 0.73 7.15 -1.06
N GLN A 64 0.60 8.43 -1.37
CA GLN A 64 -0.65 9.18 -1.20
C GLN A 64 -1.73 8.69 -2.16
N GLU A 65 -1.40 8.46 -3.43
CA GLU A 65 -2.31 7.90 -4.42
C GLU A 65 -2.77 6.50 -4.02
N LEU A 66 -1.86 5.66 -3.53
CA LEU A 66 -2.19 4.33 -2.99
C LEU A 66 -3.15 4.41 -1.80
N SER A 67 -2.90 5.35 -0.88
CA SER A 67 -3.79 5.60 0.25
C SER A 67 -5.18 6.05 -0.19
N ASN A 68 -5.26 6.95 -1.18
CA ASN A 68 -6.52 7.44 -1.72
C ASN A 68 -7.31 6.31 -2.40
N ALA A 69 -6.64 5.51 -3.23
CA ALA A 69 -7.24 4.34 -3.87
C ALA A 69 -7.78 3.34 -2.82
N GLY A 70 -7.01 3.05 -1.77
CA GLY A 70 -7.46 2.20 -0.67
C GLY A 70 -8.69 2.75 0.06
N ALA A 71 -8.75 4.07 0.27
CA ALA A 71 -9.90 4.73 0.90
C ALA A 71 -11.16 4.68 0.03
N GLU A 72 -11.03 4.86 -1.29
CA GLU A 72 -12.13 4.69 -2.24
C GLU A 72 -12.65 3.25 -2.24
N MET A 73 -11.75 2.26 -2.25
CA MET A 73 -12.13 0.84 -2.16
C MET A 73 -12.92 0.55 -0.88
N GLY A 74 -12.48 1.09 0.27
CA GLY A 74 -13.20 0.96 1.53
C GLY A 74 -14.61 1.57 1.47
N ARG A 75 -14.78 2.72 0.80
CA ARG A 75 -16.10 3.33 0.56
C ARG A 75 -16.99 2.48 -0.33
N VAL A 76 -16.45 1.94 -1.42
CA VAL A 76 -17.20 1.05 -2.31
C VAL A 76 -17.64 -0.21 -1.58
N GLY A 77 -16.75 -0.85 -0.81
CA GLY A 77 -17.10 -2.02 0.01
C GLY A 77 -18.21 -1.73 1.03
N ASN A 78 -18.17 -0.56 1.68
CA ASN A 78 -19.23 -0.13 2.59
C ASN A 78 -20.58 0.06 1.87
N ASN A 79 -20.58 0.63 0.66
CA ASN A 79 -21.80 0.80 -0.14
C ASN A 79 -22.38 -0.55 -0.57
N ILE A 80 -21.53 -1.50 -0.98
CA ILE A 80 -21.95 -2.87 -1.32
C ILE A 80 -22.59 -3.55 -0.11
N ASN A 81 -21.99 -3.41 1.07
CA ASN A 81 -22.55 -3.98 2.30
C ASN A 81 -23.92 -3.35 2.66
N GLN A 82 -24.10 -2.05 2.43
CA GLN A 82 -25.38 -1.38 2.62
C GLN A 82 -26.44 -1.88 1.63
N LEU A 83 -26.07 -2.02 0.35
CA LEU A 83 -26.95 -2.59 -0.68
C LEU A 83 -27.35 -4.02 -0.34
N ALA A 84 -26.41 -4.86 0.12
CA ALA A 84 -26.70 -6.22 0.55
C ALA A 84 -27.67 -6.27 1.73
N ARG A 85 -27.48 -5.40 2.74
CA ARG A 85 -28.41 -5.28 3.88
C ARG A 85 -29.79 -4.82 3.43
N HIS A 86 -29.86 -3.84 2.54
CA HIS A 86 -31.12 -3.34 2.01
C HIS A 86 -31.85 -4.41 1.20
N ALA A 87 -31.15 -5.10 0.29
CA ALA A 87 -31.68 -6.21 -0.48
C ALA A 87 -32.22 -7.32 0.44
N ASN A 88 -31.50 -7.69 1.50
CA ASN A 88 -31.98 -8.66 2.50
C ASN A 88 -33.26 -8.21 3.21
N THR A 89 -33.45 -6.90 3.43
CA THR A 89 -34.68 -6.35 4.01
C THR A 89 -35.83 -6.36 3.00
N VAL A 90 -35.57 -5.98 1.75
CA VAL A 90 -36.57 -5.95 0.67
C VAL A 90 -37.03 -7.37 0.31
N PHE A 91 -36.12 -8.34 0.25
CA PHE A 91 -36.44 -9.76 0.06
C PHE A 91 -37.40 -10.30 1.12
N LYS A 92 -37.33 -9.78 2.35
CA LYS A 92 -38.25 -10.14 3.44
C LYS A 92 -39.62 -9.45 3.32
N ALA A 93 -39.71 -8.35 2.57
CA ALA A 93 -40.93 -7.56 2.39
C ALA A 93 -41.78 -8.00 1.18
N GLY A 94 -41.23 -8.81 0.27
CA GLY A 94 -41.94 -9.34 -0.89
C GLY A 94 -40.98 -9.77 -2.02
N PRO A 95 -41.50 -10.37 -3.11
CA PRO A 95 -40.68 -10.83 -4.22
C PRO A 95 -40.08 -9.64 -5.00
N VAL A 96 -38.75 -9.63 -5.13
CA VAL A 96 -38.00 -8.69 -5.97
C VAL A 96 -38.07 -9.17 -7.43
N PRO A 97 -38.22 -8.27 -8.43
CA PRO A 97 -38.21 -8.68 -9.83
C PRO A 97 -36.93 -9.42 -10.23
N GLN A 98 -37.06 -10.55 -10.91
CA GLN A 98 -35.93 -11.40 -11.32
C GLN A 98 -34.86 -10.65 -12.11
N GLN A 99 -35.28 -9.70 -12.96
CA GLN A 99 -34.38 -8.87 -13.76
C GLN A 99 -33.42 -8.05 -12.88
N VAL A 100 -33.92 -7.49 -11.78
CA VAL A 100 -33.13 -6.69 -10.84
C VAL A 100 -32.07 -7.53 -10.14
N ILE A 101 -32.38 -8.80 -9.85
CA ILE A 101 -31.44 -9.76 -9.25
C ILE A 101 -30.31 -10.06 -10.24
N GLN A 102 -30.65 -10.36 -11.50
CA GLN A 102 -29.66 -10.66 -12.54
C GLN A 102 -28.72 -9.49 -12.83
N ASP A 103 -29.27 -8.29 -12.94
CA ASP A 103 -28.48 -7.07 -13.18
C ASP A 103 -27.54 -6.80 -11.98
N PHE A 104 -28.01 -7.05 -10.76
CA PHE A 104 -27.20 -6.90 -9.55
C PHE A 104 -26.06 -7.93 -9.48
N GLU A 105 -26.33 -9.20 -9.79
CA GLU A 105 -25.34 -10.27 -9.83
C GLU A 105 -24.22 -9.95 -10.84
N GLN A 106 -24.56 -9.48 -12.04
CA GLN A 106 -23.58 -9.07 -13.05
C GLN A 106 -22.68 -7.92 -12.57
N LEU A 107 -23.26 -6.92 -11.91
CA LEU A 107 -22.49 -5.79 -11.36
C LEU A 107 -21.55 -6.24 -10.23
N LEU A 108 -22.01 -7.19 -9.40
CA LEU A 108 -21.23 -7.74 -8.30
C LEU A 108 -20.05 -8.57 -8.80
N GLU A 109 -20.28 -9.41 -9.81
CA GLU A 109 -19.22 -10.21 -10.44
C GLU A 109 -18.15 -9.31 -11.08
N LYS A 110 -18.58 -8.26 -11.79
CA LYS A 110 -17.66 -7.25 -12.35
C LYS A 110 -16.87 -6.54 -11.27
N HIS A 111 -17.49 -6.19 -10.15
CA HIS A 111 -16.81 -5.57 -9.02
C HIS A 111 -15.74 -6.49 -8.43
N LEU A 112 -16.07 -7.76 -8.16
CA LEU A 112 -15.13 -8.75 -7.62
C LEU A 112 -13.94 -8.97 -8.55
N GLN A 113 -14.16 -8.96 -9.86
CA GLN A 113 -13.09 -9.10 -10.83
C GLN A 113 -12.14 -7.91 -10.84
N ILE A 114 -12.67 -6.68 -10.75
CA ILE A 114 -11.86 -5.47 -10.63
C ILE A 114 -11.07 -5.48 -9.32
N GLU A 115 -11.69 -5.86 -8.21
CA GLU A 115 -11.04 -5.96 -6.89
C GLU A 115 -9.87 -6.97 -6.92
N SER A 116 -10.09 -8.15 -7.50
CA SER A 116 -9.06 -9.18 -7.67
C SER A 116 -7.88 -8.69 -8.51
N ASN A 117 -8.15 -7.99 -9.61
CA ASN A 117 -7.11 -7.41 -10.47
C ASN A 117 -6.27 -6.36 -9.71
N ILE A 118 -6.92 -5.50 -8.93
CA ILE A 118 -6.22 -4.50 -8.12
C ILE A 118 -5.37 -5.18 -7.05
N TYR A 119 -5.89 -6.21 -6.39
CA TYR A 119 -5.12 -6.98 -5.40
C TYR A 119 -3.89 -7.65 -6.04
N ALA A 120 -4.03 -8.21 -7.24
CA ALA A 120 -2.91 -8.79 -7.99
C ALA A 120 -1.84 -7.74 -8.32
N ILE A 121 -2.26 -6.54 -8.74
CA ILE A 121 -1.36 -5.41 -9.01
C ILE A 121 -0.62 -5.02 -7.72
N PHE A 122 -1.32 -4.78 -6.61
CA PHE A 122 -0.68 -4.42 -5.33
C PHE A 122 0.26 -5.52 -4.83
N LYS A 123 -0.11 -6.78 -4.97
CA LYS A 123 0.76 -7.91 -4.62
C LYS A 123 2.02 -7.94 -5.49
N SER A 124 1.90 -7.63 -6.78
CA SER A 124 3.04 -7.53 -7.68
C SER A 124 3.96 -6.36 -7.31
N MET A 125 3.39 -5.19 -7.00
CA MET A 125 4.12 -4.02 -6.52
C MET A 125 4.86 -4.34 -5.21
N TYR A 126 4.18 -4.92 -4.23
CA TYR A 126 4.80 -5.33 -2.96
C TYR A 126 5.94 -6.32 -3.16
N ARG A 127 5.80 -7.27 -4.09
CA ARG A 127 6.86 -8.23 -4.42
C ARG A 127 8.09 -7.54 -5.02
N VAL A 128 7.87 -6.57 -5.90
CA VAL A 128 8.95 -5.75 -6.46
C VAL A 128 9.60 -4.92 -5.34
N MET A 129 8.83 -4.40 -4.38
CA MET A 129 9.31 -3.60 -3.24
C MET A 129 10.11 -4.34 -2.18
N LYS A 130 9.93 -5.66 -2.12
CA LYS A 130 10.61 -6.53 -1.15
C LYS A 130 11.95 -7.08 -1.68
N LYS A 131 12.14 -7.09 -3.01
CA LYS A 131 13.43 -7.41 -3.62
C LYS A 131 14.37 -6.22 -3.51
#